data_AF-A0A1D7ZYV6-F1
#
_entry.id   AF-A0A1D7ZYV6-F1
#
_cell.length_a   1.000
_cell.length_b   1.000
_cell.length_c   1.000
_cell.angle_alpha   90.00
_cell.angle_beta   90.00
_cell.angle_gamma   90.00
#
_symmetry.space_group_name_H-M   'P 1'
#
loop_
_entity.id
_entity.type
_entity.pdbx_description
1 polymer ?
#
loop_
_entity_poly.entity_id
_entity_poly.type
_entity_poly.pdbx_seq_one_letter_code
_entity_poly.pdbx_strand_id
1 'polypeptide(L)'
;MSTPTEETGFAHSLKLSDSTVYSNLINGQLLYLFYTYWDGVSPVRRISVAATRLADRYGEQLDLFNPPKYDMVKLEDTVDAIRKRFGKTSIMRASSLEKGGTFIERSQLVGGHAGGQSLE
;
A
#
# COMPACT_ATOMS: atom_id res chain seq x y z
N MET A 1 -28.90 -22.78 23.11
CA MET A 1 -27.78 -23.25 22.27
C MET A 1 -27.78 -22.37 21.03
N SER A 2 -26.99 -21.31 21.04
CA SER A 2 -26.96 -20.30 19.98
C SER A 2 -25.89 -20.72 18.98
N THR A 3 -26.26 -20.88 17.72
CA THR A 3 -25.33 -21.18 16.61
C THR A 3 -24.30 -20.06 16.47
N PRO A 4 -22.99 -20.35 16.35
CA PRO A 4 -22.01 -19.32 16.08
C PRO A 4 -22.17 -18.87 14.63
N THR A 5 -22.54 -17.60 14.45
CA THR A 5 -22.60 -16.95 13.13
C THR A 5 -21.19 -16.91 12.54
N GLU A 6 -20.99 -17.65 11.44
CA GLU A 6 -19.74 -17.71 10.68
C GLU A 6 -19.45 -16.41 9.89
N GLU A 7 -19.20 -15.29 10.56
CA GLU A 7 -18.62 -14.13 9.88
C GLU A 7 -17.10 -14.18 9.99
N THR A 8 -16.45 -14.81 9.01
CA THR A 8 -14.99 -14.89 8.96
C THR A 8 -14.42 -13.74 8.12
N GLY A 9 -13.80 -12.76 8.79
CA GLY A 9 -13.10 -11.63 8.16
C GLY A 9 -13.44 -10.29 8.78
N PHE A 10 -12.69 -9.25 8.43
CA PHE A 10 -12.94 -7.87 8.87
C PHE A 10 -12.67 -6.88 7.74
N ALA A 11 -13.33 -5.73 7.80
CA ALA A 11 -13.10 -4.60 6.90
C ALA A 11 -13.22 -3.29 7.68
N HIS A 12 -12.12 -2.54 7.71
CA HIS A 12 -12.05 -1.26 8.40
C HIS A 12 -11.39 -0.20 7.52
N SER A 13 -11.77 1.06 7.76
CA SER A 13 -11.18 2.22 7.10
C SER A 13 -10.79 3.26 8.14
N LEU A 14 -9.76 4.02 7.82
CA LEU A 14 -9.28 5.15 8.60
C LEU A 14 -9.10 6.33 7.64
N LYS A 15 -9.54 7.51 8.06
CA LYS A 15 -9.23 8.76 7.36
C LYS A 15 -7.93 9.34 7.93
N LEU A 16 -6.97 9.64 7.05
CA LEU A 16 -5.77 10.38 7.41
C LEU A 16 -6.12 11.85 7.67
N SER A 17 -5.38 12.51 8.57
CA SER A 17 -5.53 13.96 8.81
C SER A 17 -5.29 14.75 7.53
N ASP A 18 -4.26 14.35 6.79
CA ASP A 18 -3.75 15.03 5.60
C ASP A 18 -3.56 14.03 4.47
N SER A 19 -3.69 14.52 3.23
CA SER A 19 -3.28 13.75 2.05
C SER A 19 -1.77 13.53 2.11
N THR A 20 -1.31 12.34 1.74
CA THR A 20 0.11 11.99 1.83
C THR A 20 0.55 11.11 0.68
N VAL A 21 1.83 11.23 0.33
CA VAL A 21 2.51 10.37 -0.64
C VAL A 21 3.51 9.44 0.04
N TYR A 22 3.65 9.51 1.36
CA TYR A 22 4.66 8.77 2.10
C TYR A 22 4.24 7.30 2.25
N SER A 23 4.87 6.43 1.49
CA SER A 23 4.59 4.98 1.46
C SER A 23 4.66 4.36 2.87
N ASN A 24 5.65 4.78 3.67
CA ASN A 24 5.83 4.27 5.03
C ASN A 24 4.71 4.69 5.99
N LEU A 25 4.16 5.91 5.84
CA LEU A 25 3.04 6.38 6.67
C LEU A 25 1.81 5.54 6.36
N ILE A 26 1.48 5.38 5.07
CA ILE A 26 0.34 4.57 4.60
C ILE A 26 0.48 3.13 5.12
N ASN A 27 1.65 2.51 4.95
CA ASN A 27 1.91 1.16 5.45
C ASN A 27 1.73 1.05 6.98
N GLY A 28 2.17 2.05 7.74
CA GLY A 28 1.96 2.10 9.18
C GLY A 28 0.47 2.08 9.57
N GLN A 29 -0.37 2.82 8.85
CA GLN A 29 -1.81 2.84 9.12
C GLN A 29 -2.50 1.53 8.72
N LEU A 30 -2.07 0.91 7.62
CA LEU A 30 -2.58 -0.40 7.22
C LEU A 30 -2.22 -1.49 8.23
N LEU A 31 -0.98 -1.48 8.74
CA LEU A 31 -0.55 -2.39 9.79
C LEU A 31 -1.31 -2.13 11.09
N TYR A 32 -1.53 -0.87 11.47
CA TYR A 32 -2.34 -0.52 12.63
C TYR A 32 -3.76 -1.11 12.51
N LEU A 33 -4.44 -0.92 11.38
CA LEU A 33 -5.76 -1.51 11.14
C LEU A 33 -5.69 -3.04 11.20
N PHE A 34 -4.72 -3.66 10.53
CA PHE A 34 -4.59 -5.11 10.53
C PHE A 34 -4.40 -5.68 11.94
N TYR A 35 -3.46 -5.14 12.73
CA TYR A 35 -3.20 -5.64 14.08
C TYR A 35 -4.28 -5.27 15.10
N THR A 36 -5.09 -4.24 14.85
CA THR A 36 -6.20 -3.88 15.73
C THR A 36 -7.34 -4.89 15.64
N TYR A 37 -7.61 -5.42 14.45
CA TYR A 37 -8.80 -6.22 14.18
C TYR A 37 -8.52 -7.70 13.88
N TRP A 38 -7.26 -8.06 13.62
CA TRP A 38 -6.88 -9.46 13.50
C TRP A 38 -6.72 -10.11 14.88
N ASP A 39 -7.32 -11.28 15.05
CA ASP A 39 -7.34 -12.05 16.30
C ASP A 39 -6.00 -12.73 16.64
N GLY A 40 -5.00 -12.65 15.76
CA GLY A 40 -3.69 -13.27 15.94
C GLY A 40 -3.65 -14.78 15.67
N VAL A 41 -4.80 -15.42 15.41
CA VAL A 41 -4.92 -16.88 15.32
C VAL A 41 -5.54 -17.34 14.00
N SER A 42 -6.45 -16.56 13.43
CA SER A 42 -7.15 -16.90 12.20
C SER A 42 -6.23 -16.77 10.99
N PRO A 43 -6.18 -17.76 10.08
CA PRO A 43 -5.34 -17.71 8.91
C PRO A 43 -5.80 -16.63 7.92
N VAL A 44 -4.85 -15.82 7.43
CA VAL A 44 -5.12 -14.76 6.46
C VAL A 44 -5.06 -15.31 5.03
N ARG A 45 -6.19 -15.28 4.32
CA ARG A 45 -6.29 -15.78 2.93
C ARG A 45 -6.32 -14.67 1.88
N ARG A 46 -6.85 -13.50 2.23
CA ARG A 46 -6.99 -12.36 1.32
C ARG A 46 -6.84 -11.06 2.09
N ILE A 47 -6.06 -10.15 1.54
CA ILE A 47 -5.99 -8.75 1.96
C ILE A 47 -6.40 -7.90 0.77
N SER A 48 -7.24 -6.89 0.99
CA SER A 48 -7.63 -5.92 -0.04
C SER A 48 -7.53 -4.53 0.56
N VAL A 49 -6.78 -3.66 -0.12
CA VAL A 49 -6.53 -2.28 0.31
C VAL A 49 -7.04 -1.36 -0.77
N ALA A 50 -7.80 -0.34 -0.37
CA ALA A 50 -8.28 0.71 -1.25
C ALA A 50 -7.94 2.08 -0.66
N ALA A 51 -7.31 2.93 -1.45
CA ALA A 51 -7.20 4.35 -1.15
C ALA A 51 -8.39 5.09 -1.79
N THR A 52 -9.04 5.95 -1.03
CA THR A 52 -10.16 6.78 -1.49
C THR A 52 -9.83 8.25 -1.26
N ARG A 53 -10.62 9.16 -1.85
CA ARG A 53 -10.42 10.61 -1.76
C ARG A 53 -9.03 11.05 -2.25
N LEU A 54 -8.62 10.51 -3.39
CA LEU A 54 -7.42 10.95 -4.07
C LEU A 54 -7.56 12.44 -4.43
N ALA A 55 -6.46 13.17 -4.31
CA ALA A 55 -6.39 14.59 -4.64
C ALA A 55 -5.13 14.84 -5.45
N ASP A 56 -5.21 15.81 -6.36
CA ASP A 56 -4.03 16.29 -7.07
C ASP A 56 -3.04 16.91 -6.09
N ARG A 57 -1.74 16.70 -6.33
CA ARG A 57 -0.69 17.24 -5.49
C ARG A 57 -0.46 18.72 -5.84
N TYR A 58 -0.96 19.63 -5.01
CA TYR A 58 -0.76 21.09 -5.16
C TYR A 58 0.32 21.66 -4.23
N GLY A 59 0.77 20.90 -3.23
CA GLY A 59 1.77 21.30 -2.24
C GLY A 59 1.79 20.35 -1.05
N GLU A 60 2.81 20.48 -0.19
CA GLU A 60 2.89 19.71 1.06
C GLU A 60 2.29 20.52 2.21
N GLN A 61 1.52 19.85 3.07
CA GLN A 61 1.01 20.46 4.29
C GLN A 61 2.17 20.77 5.23
N LEU A 62 2.27 22.03 5.67
CA LEU A 62 3.25 22.46 6.65
C LEU A 62 2.74 22.19 8.07
N ASP A 63 3.67 21.88 8.95
CA ASP A 63 3.45 21.66 10.38
C ASP A 63 4.27 22.72 11.14
N LEU A 64 3.68 23.30 12.20
CA LEU A 64 4.33 24.34 13.01
C LEU A 64 5.47 23.79 13.86
N PHE A 65 5.38 22.52 14.27
CA PHE A 65 6.29 21.85 15.19
C PHE A 65 7.24 20.88 14.48
N ASN A 66 6.91 20.44 13.27
CA ASN A 66 7.72 19.51 12.49
C ASN A 66 8.28 20.17 11.22
N PRO A 67 9.59 20.00 10.91
CA PRO A 67 10.15 20.50 9.68
C PRO A 67 9.54 19.78 8.46
N PRO A 68 9.42 20.48 7.31
CA PRO A 68 8.89 19.88 6.09
C PRO A 68 9.79 18.76 5.57
N LYS A 69 9.17 17.64 5.17
CA LYS A 69 9.87 16.41 4.76
C LYS A 69 10.12 16.35 3.25
N TYR A 70 10.69 17.40 2.68
CA TYR A 70 10.90 17.52 1.22
C TYR A 70 11.70 16.35 0.62
N ASP A 71 12.65 15.79 1.37
CA ASP A 71 13.46 14.68 0.89
C ASP A 71 12.64 13.39 0.73
N MET A 72 11.60 13.20 1.55
CA MET A 72 10.69 12.06 1.41
C MET A 72 9.85 12.17 0.15
N VAL A 73 9.37 13.36 -0.18
CA VAL A 73 8.63 13.62 -1.42
C VAL A 73 9.51 13.31 -2.63
N LYS A 74 10.73 13.85 -2.64
CA LYS A 74 11.71 13.60 -3.72
C LYS A 74 12.03 12.12 -3.85
N LEU A 75 12.10 11.38 -2.74
CA LEU A 75 12.34 9.95 -2.75
C LEU A 75 11.21 9.19 -3.45
N GLU A 76 9.95 9.44 -3.07
CA GLU A 76 8.79 8.77 -3.70
C GLU A 76 8.71 9.12 -5.19
N ASP A 77 8.91 10.41 -5.55
CA ASP A 77 8.93 10.85 -6.95
C ASP A 77 10.07 10.20 -7.74
N THR A 78 11.24 10.02 -7.12
CA THR A 78 12.40 9.34 -7.74
C THR A 78 12.11 7.87 -7.97
N VAL A 79 11.50 7.19 -6.99
CA VAL A 79 11.10 5.79 -7.09
C VAL A 79 10.10 5.61 -8.23
N ASP A 80 9.11 6.49 -8.33
CA ASP A 80 8.11 6.47 -9.40
C ASP A 80 8.73 6.75 -10.77
N ALA A 81 9.66 7.71 -10.87
CA ALA A 81 10.37 8.00 -12.11
C ALA A 81 11.20 6.79 -12.60
N ILE A 82 11.89 6.10 -11.69
CA ILE A 82 12.65 4.88 -12.00
C ILE A 82 11.69 3.79 -12.51
N ARG A 83 10.58 3.55 -11.82
CA ARG A 83 9.59 2.54 -12.22
C ARG A 83 8.91 2.86 -13.55
N LYS A 84 8.61 4.13 -13.81
CA LYS A 84 8.04 4.59 -15.07
C LYS A 84 8.99 4.34 -16.24
N ARG A 85 10.30 4.56 -16.03
CA ARG A 85 11.32 4.43 -17.07
C ARG A 85 11.78 2.99 -17.30
N PHE A 86 11.94 2.21 -16.24
CA PHE A 86 12.60 0.89 -16.28
C PHE A 86 11.68 -0.27 -15.89
N GLY A 87 10.38 -0.01 -15.66
CA GLY A 87 9.38 -1.00 -15.30
C GLY A 87 9.23 -1.20 -13.79
N LYS A 88 8.11 -1.81 -13.37
CA LYS A 88 7.72 -1.95 -11.94
C LYS A 88 8.73 -2.73 -11.09
N THR A 89 9.51 -3.63 -11.70
CA THR A 89 10.52 -4.47 -11.02
C THR A 89 11.90 -3.82 -10.94
N SER A 90 12.10 -2.63 -11.52
CA SER A 90 13.39 -1.92 -11.48
C SER A 90 13.81 -1.50 -10.07
N ILE A 91 12.86 -1.17 -9.20
CA ILE A 91 13.08 -0.87 -7.78
C ILE A 91 11.91 -1.38 -6.92
N MET A 92 12.23 -2.24 -5.97
CA MET A 92 11.28 -2.89 -5.07
C MET A 92 11.87 -3.08 -3.68
N ARG A 93 11.01 -3.37 -2.70
CA ARG A 93 11.45 -3.71 -1.33
C ARG A 93 12.18 -5.06 -1.36
N ALA A 94 13.26 -5.19 -0.60
CA ALA A 94 14.01 -6.44 -0.50
C ALA A 94 13.13 -7.62 -0.01
N SER A 95 12.15 -7.34 0.86
CA SER A 95 11.17 -8.32 1.33
C SER A 95 10.35 -8.97 0.20
N SER A 96 10.27 -8.35 -0.98
CA SER A 96 9.62 -8.94 -2.15
C SER A 96 10.39 -10.12 -2.74
N LEU A 97 11.67 -10.31 -2.38
CA LEU A 97 12.52 -11.42 -2.81
C LEU A 97 12.47 -12.61 -1.84
N GLU A 98 11.88 -12.43 -0.66
CA GLU A 98 11.73 -13.48 0.34
C GLU A 98 10.72 -14.54 -0.11
N LYS A 99 10.80 -15.73 0.51
CA LYS A 99 9.83 -16.81 0.27
C LYS A 99 8.41 -16.33 0.60
N GLY A 100 7.51 -16.45 -0.38
CA GLY A 100 6.13 -15.97 -0.28
C GLY A 100 5.92 -14.54 -0.78
N GLY A 101 6.99 -13.83 -1.18
CA GLY A 101 6.89 -12.57 -1.92
C GLY A 101 6.31 -12.81 -3.32
N THR A 102 5.25 -12.08 -3.67
CA THR A 102 4.53 -12.25 -4.95
C THR A 102 4.73 -11.08 -5.92
N PHE A 103 5.51 -10.06 -5.54
CA PHE A 103 5.62 -8.80 -6.29
C PHE A 103 6.12 -9.01 -7.72
N ILE A 104 7.17 -9.83 -7.93
CA ILE A 104 7.75 -10.08 -9.26
C ILE A 104 6.74 -10.82 -10.15
N GLU A 105 6.15 -11.90 -9.67
CA GLU A 105 5.13 -12.67 -10.39
C GLU A 105 3.93 -11.78 -10.75
N ARG A 106 3.42 -11.01 -9.79
CA ARG A 106 2.28 -10.12 -9.97
C ARG A 106 2.59 -8.87 -10.80
N SER A 107 3.86 -8.54 -11.03
CA SER A 107 4.25 -7.40 -11.87
C SER A 107 3.81 -7.56 -13.33
N GLN A 108 3.60 -8.80 -13.76
CA GLN A 108 3.11 -9.18 -15.09
C GLN A 108 1.57 -9.20 -15.18
N LEU A 109 0.87 -8.91 -14.08
CA LEU A 109 -0.59 -8.94 -14.02
C LEU A 109 -1.19 -7.53 -14.05
N VAL A 110 -2.33 -7.39 -14.71
CA VAL A 110 -3.20 -6.21 -14.69
C VAL A 110 -4.58 -6.66 -14.19
N GLY A 111 -5.04 -6.12 -13.07
CA GLY A 111 -6.33 -6.51 -12.47
C GLY A 111 -6.42 -8.00 -12.08
N GLY A 112 -5.29 -8.67 -11.86
CA GLY A 112 -5.25 -10.11 -11.54
C GLY A 112 -5.21 -11.04 -12.76
N HIS A 113 -5.22 -10.51 -13.98
CA HIS A 113 -5.11 -11.26 -15.22
C HIS A 113 -3.74 -11.00 -15.87
N ALA A 114 -3.24 -11.93 -16.68
CA ALA A 114 -2.01 -11.71 -17.45
C ALA A 114 -2.20 -10.50 -18.36
N GLY A 115 -1.62 -9.37 -17.96
CA GLY A 115 -1.69 -8.13 -18.71
C GLY A 115 -0.58 -8.17 -19.74
N GLY A 116 -0.81 -8.85 -20.86
CA GLY A 116 0.15 -8.90 -21.96
C GLY A 116 0.58 -7.48 -22.33
N GLN A 117 1.85 -7.16 -22.03
CA GLN A 117 2.68 -6.07 -22.54
C GLN A 117 1.93 -4.86 -23.15
N SER A 118 1.05 -4.21 -22.40
CA SER A 118 0.50 -2.91 -22.79
C SER A 118 1.55 -1.83 -22.47
N LEU A 119 2.64 -1.83 -23.24
CA LEU A 119 3.54 -0.70 -23.39
C LEU A 119 3.08 0.09 -24.63
N GLU A 120 2.09 0.95 -24.40
CA GLU A 120 1.99 2.25 -25.08
C GLU A 120 1.91 3.32 -23.99
#